data_AF-A0AAU9W5S3-F1
#
_entry.id   AF-A0AAU9W5S3-F1
#
_cell.length_a   1.000
_cell.length_b   1.000
_cell.length_c   1.000
_cell.angle_alpha   90.00
_cell.angle_beta   90.00
_cell.angle_gamma   90.00
#
_symmetry.space_group_name_H-M   'P 1'
#
loop_
_entity.id
_entity.type
_entity.pdbx_description
1 polymer ?
#
loop_
_entity_poly.entity_id
_entity_poly.type
_entity_poly.pdbx_seq_one_letter_code
_entity_poly.pdbx_strand_id
1 'polypeptide(L)'
;MSSTDELREVQVEIRGTDHAAQHGHQMNIEDRDPAAMNDHVKVFFQDVFAEPGGSHSIDGVWRTSFKAFVNTKYWCYRIITAILGVPTAVLCGIYFACLSFDYIWCIMPCLRAYIIELQCLGKIFGLCVRTFFDPFFESVGKVFGGIKVSTQKG
;
A
#
# COMPACT_ATOMS: atom_id res chain seq x y z
N MET A 1 -65.24 -13.38 1.78
CA MET A 1 -65.46 -12.08 2.46
C MET A 1 -64.21 -11.85 3.30
N SER A 2 -63.14 -11.39 2.67
CA SER A 2 -62.76 -9.97 2.50
C SER A 2 -62.24 -9.36 3.80
N SER A 3 -60.91 -9.30 3.91
CA SER A 3 -60.07 -8.20 4.43
C SER A 3 -58.68 -8.83 4.65
N THR A 4 -57.67 -8.67 3.79
CA THR A 4 -56.85 -7.45 3.65
C THR A 4 -56.91 -6.59 4.90
N ASP A 5 -56.08 -6.90 5.89
CA ASP A 5 -55.34 -5.92 6.69
C ASP A 5 -54.48 -6.66 7.71
N GLU A 6 -53.18 -6.67 7.45
CA GLU A 6 -52.05 -6.70 8.41
C GLU A 6 -50.79 -6.99 7.58
N LEU A 7 -50.46 -6.06 6.68
CA LEU A 7 -49.09 -5.90 6.20
C LEU A 7 -48.25 -5.50 7.40
N ARG A 8 -47.77 -6.51 8.15
CA ARG A 8 -46.70 -6.31 9.12
C ARG A 8 -45.47 -5.96 8.30
N GLU A 9 -45.18 -4.67 8.17
CA GLU A 9 -43.87 -4.19 7.75
C GLU A 9 -42.85 -4.84 8.68
N VAL A 10 -42.18 -5.87 8.16
CA VAL A 10 -40.96 -6.38 8.78
C VAL A 10 -39.93 -5.29 8.51
N GLN A 11 -39.82 -4.35 9.44
CA GLN A 11 -38.67 -3.46 9.54
C GLN A 11 -37.44 -4.35 9.66
N VAL A 12 -36.76 -4.55 8.53
CA VAL A 12 -35.42 -5.12 8.53
C VAL A 12 -34.52 -4.01 9.06
N GLU A 13 -34.41 -3.93 10.38
CA GLU A 13 -33.35 -3.16 11.01
C GLU A 13 -32.04 -3.89 10.73
N ILE A 14 -31.45 -3.59 9.57
CA ILE A 14 -30.03 -3.81 9.37
C ILE A 14 -29.38 -2.89 10.40
N ARG A 15 -28.93 -3.46 11.52
CA ARG A 15 -28.08 -2.79 12.51
C ARG A 15 -26.70 -2.53 11.90
N GLY A 16 -26.68 -1.82 10.78
CA GLY A 16 -25.56 -1.12 10.22
C GLY A 16 -25.32 0.05 11.15
N THR A 17 -24.44 -0.18 12.10
CA THR A 17 -23.88 0.85 12.97
C THR A 17 -23.25 1.92 12.08
N ASP A 18 -24.03 2.93 11.71
CA ASP A 18 -23.60 4.19 11.07
C ASP A 18 -22.78 5.04 12.07
N HIS A 19 -21.78 4.44 12.70
CA HIS A 19 -20.78 5.17 13.46
C HIS A 19 -19.55 5.40 12.59
N ALA A 20 -19.58 6.59 11.98
CA ALA A 20 -18.43 7.46 11.79
C ALA A 20 -17.28 6.90 10.94
N ALA A 21 -17.49 6.97 9.63
CA ALA A 21 -16.39 7.24 8.70
C ALA A 21 -15.86 8.67 8.88
N GLN A 22 -15.22 9.03 10.00
CA GLN A 22 -14.36 10.22 10.13
C GLN A 22 -13.48 10.18 11.40
N HIS A 23 -12.35 9.49 11.32
CA HIS A 23 -11.06 9.93 11.87
C HIS A 23 -9.99 9.00 11.30
N GLY A 24 -8.91 9.57 10.75
CA GLY A 24 -7.88 8.84 10.01
C GLY A 24 -7.38 7.64 10.81
N HIS A 25 -7.58 6.44 10.26
CA HIS A 25 -6.87 5.18 10.52
C HIS A 25 -6.04 5.12 11.82
N GLN A 26 -6.66 5.37 12.96
CA GLN A 26 -6.03 5.12 14.25
C GLN A 26 -6.25 3.63 14.49
N MET A 27 -5.38 2.82 13.88
CA MET A 27 -5.30 1.40 14.20
C MET A 27 -5.14 1.32 15.72
N ASN A 28 -6.18 0.87 16.42
CA ASN A 28 -6.08 0.56 17.83
C ASN A 28 -5.16 -0.66 17.94
N ILE A 29 -3.87 -0.41 18.14
CA ILE A 29 -2.82 -1.44 18.25
C ILE A 29 -3.06 -2.35 19.47
N GLU A 30 -3.88 -1.90 20.41
CA GLU A 30 -4.16 -2.60 21.67
C GLU A 30 -5.26 -3.65 21.51
N ASP A 31 -6.20 -3.47 20.58
CA ASP A 31 -7.30 -4.41 20.33
C ASP A 31 -7.12 -5.16 19.00
N ARG A 32 -6.55 -6.37 19.09
CA ARG A 32 -6.31 -7.26 17.94
C ARG A 32 -7.54 -8.09 17.53
N ASP A 33 -8.65 -8.02 18.26
CA ASP A 33 -9.88 -8.75 17.94
C ASP A 33 -11.12 -7.90 18.28
N PRO A 34 -11.37 -6.80 17.56
CA PRO A 34 -12.46 -5.87 17.86
C PRO A 34 -13.86 -6.48 17.70
N ALA A 35 -13.97 -7.63 17.04
CA ALA A 35 -15.22 -8.38 16.87
C ALA A 35 -15.34 -9.56 17.85
N ALA A 36 -14.34 -9.78 18.72
CA ALA A 36 -14.27 -10.85 19.70
C ALA A 36 -14.53 -12.26 19.13
N MET A 37 -14.18 -12.49 17.86
CA MET A 37 -14.54 -13.71 17.13
C MET A 37 -13.63 -14.90 17.50
N ASN A 38 -12.43 -14.62 18.03
CA ASN A 38 -11.41 -15.63 18.35
C ASN A 38 -11.40 -16.01 19.84
N ASP A 39 -12.49 -15.79 20.56
CA ASP A 39 -12.57 -16.07 22.00
C ASP A 39 -12.25 -17.55 22.32
N HIS A 40 -12.61 -18.45 21.41
CA HIS A 40 -12.36 -19.89 21.48
C HIS A 40 -10.88 -20.31 21.32
N VAL A 41 -9.98 -19.41 20.91
CA VAL A 41 -8.54 -19.68 20.72
C VAL A 41 -7.68 -19.09 21.86
N LYS A 42 -8.31 -18.42 22.84
CA LYS A 42 -7.61 -17.83 23.98
C LYS A 42 -7.25 -18.90 25.01
N VAL A 43 -6.11 -19.56 24.79
CA VAL A 43 -5.52 -20.49 25.77
C VAL A 43 -4.95 -19.72 26.96
N PHE A 44 -5.47 -20.01 28.16
CA PHE A 44 -4.91 -19.51 29.40
C PHE A 44 -3.63 -20.26 29.75
N PHE A 45 -2.67 -19.60 30.41
CA PHE A 45 -1.40 -20.22 30.81
C PHE A 45 -1.58 -21.45 31.72
N GLN A 46 -2.66 -21.51 32.50
CA GLN A 46 -3.02 -22.70 33.27
C GLN A 46 -3.36 -23.91 32.40
N ASP A 47 -3.98 -23.66 31.23
CA ASP A 47 -4.44 -24.69 30.30
C ASP A 47 -3.27 -25.37 29.57
N VAL A 48 -2.15 -24.64 29.41
CA VAL A 48 -0.90 -25.16 28.82
C VAL A 48 -0.10 -26.03 29.82
N PHE A 49 -0.26 -25.80 31.13
CA PHE A 49 0.52 -26.47 32.17
C PHE A 49 -0.23 -27.58 32.93
N ALA A 50 -1.54 -27.73 32.73
CA ALA A 50 -2.35 -28.91 33.09
C ALA A 50 -2.04 -29.59 34.44
N GLU A 51 -1.79 -28.83 35.52
CA GLU A 51 -1.66 -29.43 36.85
C GLU A 51 -3.03 -29.54 37.54
N PRO A 52 -3.47 -30.74 37.98
CA PRO A 52 -4.70 -30.91 38.74
C PRO A 52 -4.57 -30.29 40.15
N GLY A 53 -5.61 -29.57 40.58
CA GLY A 53 -5.62 -28.82 41.84
C GLY A 53 -5.52 -29.72 43.07
N GLY A 54 -4.36 -29.74 43.74
CA GLY A 54 -4.20 -30.56 44.93
C GLY A 54 -2.92 -30.43 45.77
N SER A 55 -1.99 -29.50 45.50
CA SER A 55 -0.85 -29.27 46.41
C SER A 55 -0.31 -27.83 46.30
N HIS A 56 -0.74 -26.97 47.22
CA HIS A 56 -0.23 -25.61 47.40
C HIS A 56 1.24 -25.65 47.85
N SER A 57 2.18 -25.44 46.93
CA SER A 57 3.55 -24.98 47.24
C SER A 57 3.73 -23.56 46.70
N ILE A 58 3.60 -22.58 47.60
CA ILE A 58 3.87 -21.14 47.41
C ILE A 58 3.16 -20.51 46.19
N ASP A 59 1.89 -20.11 46.36
CA ASP A 59 1.11 -19.32 45.37
C ASP A 59 1.84 -18.08 44.83
N GLY A 60 2.71 -17.51 45.67
CA GLY A 60 3.53 -16.36 45.31
C GLY A 60 4.50 -16.65 44.17
N VAL A 61 5.10 -17.85 44.12
CA VAL A 61 6.09 -18.21 43.10
C VAL A 61 5.41 -18.48 41.77
N TRP A 62 4.26 -19.15 41.78
CA TRP A 62 3.52 -19.44 40.55
C TRP A 62 2.97 -18.15 39.90
N ARG A 63 2.35 -17.26 40.69
CA ARG A 63 1.87 -15.95 40.18
C ARG A 63 3.02 -15.02 39.76
N THR A 64 4.13 -15.03 40.49
CA THR A 64 5.31 -14.20 40.16
C THR A 64 5.98 -14.70 38.88
N SER A 65 6.11 -16.02 38.71
CA SER A 65 6.66 -16.62 37.50
C SER A 65 5.81 -16.33 36.27
N PHE A 66 4.48 -16.43 36.39
CA PHE A 66 3.57 -16.07 35.31
C PHE A 66 3.68 -14.60 34.91
N LYS A 67 3.69 -13.69 35.90
CA LYS A 67 3.85 -12.25 35.67
C LYS A 67 5.22 -11.92 35.06
N ALA A 68 6.29 -12.55 35.54
CA ALA A 68 7.63 -12.39 35.02
C ALA A 68 7.75 -12.90 33.58
N PHE A 69 7.14 -14.04 33.24
CA PHE A 69 7.13 -14.59 31.88
C PHE A 69 6.42 -13.67 30.88
N VAL A 70 5.21 -13.19 31.21
CA VAL A 70 4.44 -12.27 30.34
C VAL A 70 5.18 -10.95 30.16
N ASN A 71 5.74 -10.41 31.24
CA ASN A 71 6.53 -9.19 31.19
C ASN A 71 7.79 -9.40 30.33
N THR A 72 8.51 -10.51 30.51
CA THR A 72 9.73 -10.81 29.75
C THR A 72 9.45 -10.93 28.26
N LYS A 73 8.35 -11.59 27.86
CA LYS A 73 7.94 -11.67 26.45
C LYS A 73 7.65 -10.29 25.85
N TYR A 74 6.99 -9.40 26.59
CA TYR A 74 6.66 -8.05 26.13
C TYR A 74 7.90 -7.16 26.03
N TRP A 75 8.76 -7.18 27.05
CA TRP A 75 10.02 -6.43 27.06
C TRP A 75 10.99 -6.93 26.01
N CYS A 76 11.10 -8.25 25.80
CA CYS A 76 11.94 -8.84 24.75
C CYS A 76 11.49 -8.38 23.36
N TYR A 77 10.19 -8.43 23.06
CA TYR A 77 9.66 -7.95 21.77
C TYR A 77 9.95 -6.44 21.57
N ARG A 78 9.75 -5.61 22.60
CA ARG A 78 10.02 -4.17 22.55
C ARG A 78 11.51 -3.84 22.40
N ILE A 79 12.39 -4.61 23.04
CA ILE A 79 13.83 -4.41 22.94
C ILE A 79 14.33 -4.86 21.56
N ILE A 80 13.92 -6.03 21.07
CA ILE A 80 14.32 -6.53 19.75
C ILE A 80 13.83 -5.59 18.65
N THR A 81 12.57 -5.13 18.71
CA THR A 81 12.04 -4.19 17.69
C THR A 81 12.70 -2.82 17.79
N ALA A 82 13.06 -2.34 18.99
CA ALA A 82 13.80 -1.08 19.12
C ALA A 82 15.23 -1.20 18.59
N ILE A 83 15.93 -2.29 18.93
CA ILE A 83 17.31 -2.55 18.49
C ILE A 83 17.40 -2.80 17.00
N LEU A 84 16.39 -3.38 16.36
CA LEU A 84 16.41 -3.59 14.90
C LEU A 84 15.77 -2.42 14.16
N GLY A 85 14.63 -1.93 14.63
CA GLY A 85 13.87 -0.86 13.98
C GLY A 85 14.57 0.50 14.02
N VAL A 86 15.18 0.88 15.16
CA VAL A 86 15.85 2.19 15.27
C VAL A 86 17.08 2.26 14.36
N PRO A 87 18.00 1.29 14.34
CA PRO A 87 19.13 1.31 13.41
C PRO A 87 18.69 1.23 11.96
N THR A 88 17.67 0.44 11.62
CA THR A 88 17.14 0.41 10.25
C THR A 88 16.59 1.77 9.83
N ALA A 89 15.86 2.47 10.70
CA ALA A 89 15.35 3.81 10.41
C ALA A 89 16.49 4.83 10.22
N VAL A 90 17.52 4.77 11.06
CA VAL A 90 18.71 5.63 10.95
C VAL A 90 19.48 5.35 9.65
N LEU A 91 19.71 4.08 9.32
CA LEU A 91 20.38 3.68 8.07
C LEU A 91 19.58 4.13 6.84
N CYS A 92 18.26 3.98 6.86
CA CYS A 92 17.38 4.46 5.81
C CYS A 92 17.47 5.99 5.64
N GLY A 93 17.45 6.73 6.76
CA GLY A 93 17.59 8.19 6.74
C GLY A 93 18.94 8.67 6.19
N ILE A 94 20.05 8.04 6.61
CA ILE A 94 21.38 8.34 6.08
C ILE A 94 21.47 8.03 4.58
N TYR A 95 20.93 6.88 4.16
CA TYR A 95 20.90 6.48 2.76
C TYR A 95 20.12 7.49 1.91
N PHE A 96 18.94 7.92 2.38
CA PHE A 96 18.15 8.95 1.71
C PHE A 96 18.88 10.30 1.64
N ALA A 97 19.62 10.68 2.69
CA ALA A 97 20.43 11.90 2.67
C ALA A 97 21.55 11.82 1.62
N CYS A 98 22.27 10.70 1.54
CA CYS A 98 23.30 10.48 0.52
C CYS A 98 22.73 10.52 -0.90
N LEU A 99 21.59 9.84 -1.14
CA LEU A 99 20.90 9.88 -2.43
C LEU A 99 20.47 11.30 -2.80
N SER A 100 19.98 12.07 -1.84
CA SER A 100 19.58 13.47 -2.07
C SER A 100 20.78 14.32 -2.48
N PHE A 101 21.93 14.11 -1.84
CA PHE A 101 23.17 14.79 -2.21
C PHE A 101 23.60 14.40 -3.63
N ASP A 102 23.73 13.10 -3.93
CA ASP A 102 24.11 12.63 -5.27
C ASP A 102 23.13 13.11 -6.34
N TYR A 103 21.83 13.14 -6.04
CA TYR A 103 20.81 13.63 -6.96
C TYR A 103 21.04 15.11 -7.34
N ILE A 104 21.29 15.97 -6.36
CA ILE A 104 21.48 17.41 -6.59
C ILE A 104 22.80 17.67 -7.34
N TRP A 105 23.88 16.99 -6.96
CA TRP A 105 25.22 17.26 -7.44
C TRP A 105 25.59 16.53 -8.73
N CYS A 106 25.11 15.30 -8.92
CA CYS A 106 25.45 14.47 -10.07
C CYS A 106 24.26 14.36 -11.02
N ILE A 107 23.09 13.97 -10.53
CA ILE A 107 21.96 13.66 -11.42
C ILE A 107 21.36 14.90 -12.04
N MET A 108 21.12 15.96 -11.27
CA MET A 108 20.54 17.20 -11.78
C MET A 108 21.38 17.83 -12.92
N PRO A 109 22.73 18.00 -12.81
CA PRO A 109 23.51 18.50 -13.93
C PRO A 109 23.57 17.50 -15.10
N CYS A 110 23.68 16.20 -14.85
CA CYS A 110 23.64 15.19 -15.90
C CYS A 110 22.32 15.20 -16.67
N LEU A 111 21.19 15.32 -15.96
CA LEU A 111 19.86 15.40 -16.55
C LEU A 111 19.71 16.67 -17.39
N ARG A 112 20.22 17.81 -16.91
CA ARG A 112 20.23 19.07 -17.65
C ARG A 112 21.07 18.95 -18.93
N ALA A 113 22.25 18.33 -18.86
CA ALA A 113 23.08 18.05 -20.02
C ALA A 113 22.35 17.12 -21.02
N TYR A 114 21.75 16.05 -20.53
CA TYR A 114 20.99 15.10 -21.35
C TYR A 114 19.80 15.75 -22.06
N ILE A 115 19.08 16.66 -21.40
CA ILE A 115 17.99 17.41 -22.04
C ILE A 115 18.53 18.28 -23.18
N ILE A 116 19.69 18.92 -23.01
CA ILE A 116 20.31 19.73 -24.07
C ILE A 116 20.69 18.85 -25.27
N GLU A 117 21.29 17.68 -25.02
CA GLU A 117 21.62 16.69 -26.06
C GLU A 117 20.36 16.21 -26.80
N LEU A 118 19.30 15.87 -26.07
CA LEU A 118 18.02 15.48 -26.65
C LEU A 118 17.39 16.63 -27.47
N GLN A 119 17.49 17.87 -27.01
CA GLN A 119 17.02 19.04 -27.74
C GLN A 119 17.83 19.31 -29.01
N CYS A 120 19.11 18.92 -29.03
CA CYS A 120 19.97 18.98 -30.21
C CYS A 120 19.57 17.88 -31.20
N LEU A 121 19.52 16.63 -30.72
CA LEU A 121 19.08 15.46 -31.49
C LEU A 121 17.68 15.65 -32.06
N GLY A 122 16.73 16.21 -31.30
CA GLY A 122 15.38 16.49 -31.77
C GLY A 122 15.34 17.50 -32.91
N LYS A 123 16.21 18.52 -32.89
CA LYS A 123 16.32 19.49 -34.00
C LYS A 123 16.91 18.83 -35.25
N ILE A 124 17.97 18.04 -35.08
CA ILE A 124 18.61 17.31 -36.18
C ILE A 124 17.64 16.30 -36.78
N PHE A 125 16.93 15.55 -35.95
CA PHE A 125 15.91 14.62 -36.38
C PHE A 125 14.77 15.32 -37.12
N GLY A 126 14.26 16.45 -36.59
CA GLY A 126 13.25 17.26 -37.28
C GLY A 126 13.74 17.79 -38.63
N LEU A 127 15.01 18.20 -38.72
CA LEU A 127 15.63 18.60 -39.98
C LEU A 127 15.73 17.42 -40.97
N CYS A 128 16.17 16.24 -40.51
CA CYS A 128 16.22 15.04 -41.34
C CYS A 128 14.84 14.66 -41.87
N VAL A 129 13.80 14.69 -41.02
CA VAL A 129 12.41 14.44 -41.44
C VAL A 129 11.97 15.48 -42.48
N ARG A 130 12.24 16.76 -42.26
CA ARG A 130 11.90 17.81 -43.22
C ARG A 130 12.66 17.70 -44.55
N THR A 131 13.93 17.32 -44.52
CA THR A 131 14.75 17.27 -45.73
C THR A 131 14.51 16.00 -46.54
N PHE A 132 14.23 14.87 -45.88
CA PHE A 132 14.07 13.58 -46.55
C PHE A 132 12.62 13.14 -46.66
N PHE A 133 11.88 13.20 -45.57
CA PHE A 133 10.53 12.68 -45.51
C PHE A 133 9.50 13.64 -46.11
N ASP A 134 9.63 14.97 -45.96
CA ASP A 134 8.71 15.90 -46.65
C ASP A 134 8.72 15.72 -48.18
N PRO A 135 9.87 15.75 -48.89
CA PRO A 135 9.85 15.54 -50.34
C PRO A 135 9.44 14.12 -50.73
N PHE A 136 9.75 13.12 -49.90
CA PHE A 136 9.33 11.73 -50.13
C PHE A 136 7.81 11.60 -50.04
N PHE A 137 7.19 12.08 -48.96
CA PHE A 137 5.74 12.03 -48.78
C PHE A 137 5.00 12.93 -49.77
N GLU A 138 5.55 14.09 -50.12
CA GLU A 138 5.02 14.95 -51.18
C GLU A 138 5.01 14.24 -52.53
N SER A 139 6.09 13.52 -52.87
CA SER A 139 6.18 12.74 -54.11
C SER A 139 5.20 11.58 -54.12
N VAL A 140 5.11 10.83 -53.02
CA VAL A 140 4.14 9.75 -52.83
C VAL A 140 2.71 10.28 -52.94
N GLY A 141 2.40 11.40 -52.29
CA GLY A 141 1.11 12.07 -52.36
C GLY A 141 0.73 12.49 -53.78
N LYS A 142 1.68 12.96 -54.60
CA LYS A 142 1.46 13.25 -56.02
C LYS A 142 1.16 11.99 -56.84
N VAL A 143 1.85 10.88 -56.58
CA VAL A 143 1.60 9.59 -57.26
C VAL A 143 0.19 9.08 -56.95
N PHE A 144 -0.26 9.15 -55.70
CA PHE A 144 -1.61 8.71 -55.31
C PHE A 144 -2.71 9.74 -55.66
N GLY A 145 -2.41 11.03 -55.65
CA GLY A 145 -3.36 12.11 -55.97
C GLY A 145 -3.68 12.25 -57.46
N GLY A 146 -2.86 11.67 -58.34
CA GLY A 146 -3.14 11.59 -59.78
C GLY A 146 -4.29 10.65 -60.16
N ILE A 147 -4.78 9.82 -59.23
CA ILE A 147 -5.89 8.89 -59.45
C ILE A 147 -7.22 9.65 -59.31
N LYS A 148 -7.64 10.34 -60.37
CA LYS A 148 -9.00 10.88 -60.48
C LYS A 148 -9.96 9.78 -60.91
N VAL A 149 -10.74 9.25 -59.97
CA VAL A 149 -11.87 8.35 -60.28
C VAL A 149 -13.02 9.19 -60.84
N SER A 150 -13.20 9.16 -62.16
CA SER A 150 -14.41 9.67 -62.79
C SER A 150 -15.52 8.62 -62.64
N THR A 151 -16.38 8.79 -61.63
CA THR A 151 -17.63 8.02 -61.54
C THR A 151 -18.53 8.45 -62.70
N GLN A 152 -18.62 7.61 -63.72
CA GLN A 152 -19.64 7.77 -64.75
C GLN A 152 -20.94 7.22 -64.15
N LYS A 153 -21.82 8.13 -63.72
CA LYS A 153 -23.19 7.77 -63.33
C LYS A 153 -23.94 7.34 -64.59
N GLY A 154 -24.20 6.04 -64.70
CA GLY A 154 -25.21 5.46 -65.59
C GLY A 154 -26.61 5.61 -65.02
#